data_AF-A0A2X3CGW6-F1
#
_entry.id   AF-A0A2X3CGW6-F1
#
_cell.length_a   1.000
_cell.length_b   1.000
_cell.length_c   1.000
_cell.angle_alpha   90.00
_cell.angle_beta   90.00
_cell.angle_gamma   90.00
#
_symmetry.space_group_name_H-M   'P 1'
#
loop_
_entity.id
_entity.type
_entity.pdbx_description
1 polymer ?
#
loop_
_entity_poly.entity_id
_entity_poly.type
_entity_poly.pdbx_seq_one_letter_code
_entity_poly.pdbx_strand_id
1 'polypeptide(L)'
;MQRVGSNQTLSVDVRLIAATHRNLAEEVSAGRFRQDLYYRLNVVTIDMPPLRRRREDIPQLAQHFFKRYTERNRKTVKGFTHRRWTC
;
A
#
# COMPACT_ATOMS: atom_id res chain seq x y z
N MET A 1 21.42 -12.44 -9.99
CA MET A 1 21.88 -11.34 -9.12
C MET A 1 23.36 -11.52 -8.86
N GLN A 2 24.18 -10.52 -9.15
CA GLN A 2 25.61 -10.52 -8.84
C GLN A 2 25.84 -9.48 -7.75
N ARG A 3 26.46 -9.89 -6.64
CA ARG A 3 26.80 -8.96 -5.56
C ARG A 3 27.93 -8.05 -6.06
N VAL A 4 27.87 -6.76 -5.78
CA VAL A 4 28.96 -5.83 -6.12
C VAL A 4 30.24 -6.34 -5.45
N GLY A 5 31.28 -6.62 -6.25
CA GLY A 5 32.56 -7.18 -5.79
C GLY A 5 32.72 -8.70 -5.85
N SER A 6 31.74 -9.44 -6.39
CA SER A 6 31.84 -10.91 -6.58
C SER A 6 31.66 -11.28 -8.04
N ASN A 7 32.46 -12.23 -8.56
CA ASN A 7 32.33 -12.76 -9.92
C ASN A 7 31.31 -13.92 -10.04
N GLN A 8 30.62 -14.28 -8.96
CA GLN A 8 29.61 -15.34 -8.99
C GLN A 8 28.20 -14.75 -9.20
N THR A 9 27.52 -15.26 -10.22
CA THR A 9 26.12 -14.93 -10.49
C THR A 9 25.22 -15.93 -9.78
N LEU A 10 24.35 -15.45 -8.88
CA LEU A 10 23.35 -16.28 -8.22
C LEU A 10 22.03 -16.21 -8.98
N SER A 11 21.47 -17.37 -9.32
CA SER A 11 20.08 -17.47 -9.79
C SER A 11 19.16 -17.32 -8.60
N VAL A 12 18.16 -16.44 -8.70
CA VAL A 12 17.20 -16.17 -7.63
C VAL A 12 15.82 -16.04 -8.25
N ASP A 13 14.86 -16.78 -7.71
CA ASP A 13 13.45 -16.61 -8.02
C ASP A 13 12.84 -15.64 -7.00
N VAL A 14 12.34 -14.50 -7.49
CA VAL A 14 11.87 -13.40 -6.64
C VAL A 14 10.59 -12.82 -7.21
N ARG A 15 9.56 -12.72 -6.37
CA ARG A 15 8.34 -11.95 -6.67
C ARG A 15 8.52 -10.50 -6.20
N LEU A 16 8.55 -9.57 -7.14
CA LEU A 16 8.70 -8.14 -6.86
C LEU A 16 7.31 -7.48 -6.74
N ILE A 17 7.07 -6.80 -5.61
CA ILE A 17 5.88 -5.97 -5.39
C ILE A 17 6.38 -4.56 -5.06
N ALA A 18 6.07 -3.59 -5.91
CA ALA A 18 6.42 -2.19 -5.71
C ALA A 18 5.15 -1.36 -5.42
N ALA A 19 5.26 -0.37 -4.54
CA ALA A 19 4.17 0.56 -4.25
C ALA A 19 4.73 2.00 -4.22
N THR A 20 4.04 2.92 -4.89
CA THR A 20 4.41 4.34 -4.93
C THR A 20 3.16 5.20 -4.95
N HIS A 21 3.22 6.36 -4.30
CA HIS A 21 2.16 7.36 -4.31
C HIS A 21 2.28 8.32 -5.51
N ARG A 22 3.42 8.31 -6.21
CA ARG A 22 3.69 9.18 -7.35
C ARG A 22 3.20 8.53 -8.64
N ASN A 23 2.74 9.35 -9.58
CA ASN A 23 2.43 8.88 -10.92
C ASN A 23 3.73 8.54 -11.65
N LEU A 24 4.03 7.25 -11.77
CA LEU A 24 5.26 6.79 -12.43
C LEU A 24 5.32 7.18 -13.91
N ALA A 25 4.17 7.30 -14.60
CA ALA A 25 4.16 7.72 -16.00
C ALA A 25 4.67 9.17 -16.15
N GLU A 26 4.31 10.05 -15.22
CA GLU A 26 4.78 11.43 -15.17
C GLU A 26 6.26 11.52 -14.73
N GLU A 27 6.70 10.68 -13.81
CA GLU A 27 8.10 10.63 -13.38
C GLU A 27 9.04 10.10 -14.49
N VAL A 28 8.54 9.18 -15.33
CA VAL A 28 9.25 8.70 -16.53
C VAL A 28 9.32 9.80 -17.59
N SER A 29 8.22 10.50 -17.87
CA SER A 29 8.23 11.59 -18.86
C SER A 29 9.11 12.76 -18.42
N ALA A 30 9.22 13.00 -17.11
CA ALA A 30 10.12 13.99 -16.54
C ALA A 30 11.59 13.54 -16.44
N GLY A 31 11.94 12.35 -16.94
CA GLY A 31 13.31 11.83 -16.96
C GLY A 31 13.91 11.48 -15.60
N ARG A 32 13.12 11.53 -14.52
CA ARG A 32 13.55 11.19 -13.16
C ARG A 32 13.48 9.70 -12.88
N PHE A 33 12.72 8.96 -13.70
CA PHE A 33 12.58 7.53 -13.57
C PHE A 33 12.95 6.80 -14.85
N ARG A 34 13.66 5.68 -14.68
CA ARG A 34 14.10 4.83 -15.77
C ARG A 34 12.92 4.11 -16.40
N GLN A 35 12.74 4.36 -17.71
CA GLN A 35 11.61 3.85 -18.49
C GLN A 35 11.59 2.32 -18.58
N ASP A 36 12.76 1.67 -18.63
CA ASP A 36 12.89 0.22 -18.69
C ASP A 36 12.44 -0.48 -17.39
N LEU A 37 12.68 0.14 -16.23
CA LEU A 37 12.19 -0.36 -14.96
C LEU A 37 10.67 -0.20 -14.84
N TYR A 38 10.12 0.91 -15.35
CA TYR A 38 8.68 1.17 -15.35
C TYR A 38 7.91 0.11 -16.14
N TYR A 39 8.33 -0.20 -17.38
CA TYR A 39 7.64 -1.20 -18.20
C TYR A 39 7.71 -2.62 -17.63
N ARG A 40 8.76 -2.96 -16.88
CA ARG A 40 8.87 -4.27 -16.21
C ARG A 40 8.04 -4.36 -14.93
N LEU A 41 7.84 -3.25 -14.24
CA LEU A 41 7.02 -3.19 -13.02
C LEU A 41 5.53 -3.08 -13.35
N ASN A 42 5.18 -2.40 -14.44
CA ASN A 42 3.80 -2.03 -14.75
C ASN A 42 3.04 -3.10 -15.56
N VAL A 43 3.20 -4.37 -15.19
CA VAL A 43 2.46 -5.49 -15.81
C VAL A 43 1.04 -5.58 -15.22
N VAL A 44 0.91 -5.39 -13.91
CA VAL A 44 -0.39 -5.35 -13.21
C VAL A 44 -0.39 -4.17 -12.24
N THR A 45 -1.13 -3.12 -12.59
CA THR A 45 -1.32 -1.96 -11.73
C THR A 45 -2.59 -2.15 -10.91
N ILE A 46 -2.48 -2.02 -9.59
CA ILE A 46 -3.65 -2.00 -8.69
C ILE A 46 -3.81 -0.58 -8.18
N ASP A 47 -4.81 0.12 -8.69
CA ASP A 47 -5.16 1.43 -8.18
C ASP A 47 -5.84 1.30 -6.82
N MET A 48 -5.24 1.90 -5.80
CA MET A 48 -5.81 1.96 -4.46
C MET A 48 -6.52 3.30 -4.27
N PRO A 49 -7.86 3.38 -4.45
CA PRO A 49 -8.58 4.62 -4.28
C PRO A 49 -8.50 5.11 -2.83
N PRO A 50 -8.43 6.44 -2.60
CA PRO A 50 -8.42 6.99 -1.26
C PRO A 50 -9.74 6.70 -0.54
N LEU A 51 -9.69 6.58 0.78
CA LEU A 51 -10.87 6.40 1.65
C LEU A 51 -11.96 7.46 1.43
N ARG A 52 -11.59 8.65 0.94
CA ARG A 52 -12.53 9.71 0.56
C ARG A 52 -13.50 9.30 -0.56
N ARG A 53 -13.07 8.40 -1.47
CA ARG A 53 -13.88 7.79 -2.55
C ARG A 53 -14.54 6.48 -2.12
N ARG A 54 -14.15 5.90 -0.98
CA ARG A 54 -14.67 4.65 -0.40
C ARG A 54 -15.18 4.87 1.03
N ARG A 55 -16.10 5.82 1.18
CA ARG A 55 -16.62 6.21 2.51
C ARG A 55 -17.43 5.09 3.18
N GLU A 56 -18.02 4.21 2.38
CA GLU A 56 -18.81 3.06 2.84
C GLU A 56 -17.98 2.03 3.60
N ASP A 57 -16.67 1.95 3.36
CA ASP A 57 -15.77 1.03 4.07
C ASP A 57 -15.31 1.58 5.43
N ILE A 58 -15.51 2.88 5.69
CA ILE A 58 -15.04 3.55 6.92
C ILE A 58 -15.60 2.88 8.19
N PRO A 59 -16.92 2.57 8.30
CA PRO A 59 -17.46 1.93 9.50
C PRO A 59 -16.88 0.55 9.75
N GLN A 60 -16.68 -0.26 8.70
CA GLN A 60 -16.11 -1.60 8.82
C GLN A 60 -14.64 -1.55 9.26
N LEU A 61 -13.86 -0.66 8.67
CA LEU A 61 -12.46 -0.43 9.07
C LEU A 61 -12.38 0.08 10.51
N ALA A 62 -13.22 1.03 10.88
CA ALA A 62 -13.25 1.57 12.24
C ALA A 62 -13.62 0.50 13.27
N GLN A 63 -14.59 -0.38 12.98
CA GLN A 63 -14.94 -1.49 13.85
C GLN A 63 -13.79 -2.51 13.97
N HIS A 64 -13.10 -2.82 12.87
CA HIS A 64 -11.94 -3.70 12.87
C HIS A 64 -10.82 -3.15 13.76
N PHE A 65 -10.46 -1.88 13.59
CA PHE A 65 -9.45 -1.23 14.43
C PHE A 65 -9.91 -1.12 15.89
N PHE A 66 -11.18 -0.76 16.13
CA PHE A 66 -11.73 -0.71 17.48
C PHE A 66 -11.51 -2.02 18.23
N LYS A 67 -11.93 -3.15 17.65
CA LYS A 67 -11.73 -4.49 18.22
C LYS A 67 -10.25 -4.78 18.48
N ARG A 68 -9.39 -4.53 17.49
CA ARG A 68 -7.94 -4.76 17.59
C ARG A 68 -7.30 -3.97 18.74
N TYR A 69 -7.70 -2.71 18.94
CA TYR A 69 -7.14 -1.86 19.99
C TYR A 69 -7.76 -2.09 21.36
N THR A 70 -9.04 -2.46 21.46
CA THR A 70 -9.66 -2.83 22.75
C THR A 70 -9.04 -4.11 23.31
N GLU A 71 -8.80 -5.10 22.44
CA GLU A 71 -8.11 -6.35 22.81
C GLU A 71 -6.68 -6.09 23.26
N ARG A 72 -5.92 -5.29 22.48
CA ARG A 72 -4.52 -4.96 22.80
C ARG A 72 -4.39 -4.19 24.12
N ASN A 73 -5.32 -3.30 24.44
CA ASN A 73 -5.24 -2.44 25.63
C ASN A 73 -6.01 -3.01 26.84
N ARG A 74 -6.65 -4.18 26.72
CA ARG A 74 -7.53 -4.77 27.75
C ARG A 74 -8.55 -3.78 28.31
N LYS A 75 -9.04 -2.86 27.47
CA LYS A 75 -10.03 -1.85 27.85
C LYS A 75 -11.41 -2.27 27.33
N THR A 76 -12.38 -2.37 28.23
CA THR A 76 -13.78 -2.66 27.89
C THR A 76 -14.49 -1.37 27.49
N VAL A 77 -14.27 -0.92 26.25
CA VAL A 77 -14.92 0.28 25.71
C VAL A 77 -16.25 -0.10 25.08
N LYS A 78 -17.34 0.60 25.44
CA LYS A 78 -18.70 0.38 24.91
C LYS A 78 -18.86 1.02 23.53
N GLY A 79 -18.18 0.46 22.52
CA GLY A 79 -18.38 0.79 21.11
C GLY A 79 -18.19 2.26 20.73
N PHE A 80 -18.71 2.62 19.55
CA PHE A 80 -18.82 4.01 19.09
C PHE A 80 -20.21 4.56 19.44
N THR A 81 -20.26 5.71 20.13
CA THR A 81 -21.52 6.43 20.37
C THR A 81 -22.14 6.88 19.04
N HIS A 82 -23.45 6.72 18.88
CA HIS A 82 -24.23 6.94 17.64
C HIS A 82 -24.28 8.40 17.11
N ARG A 83 -23.28 9.25 17.38
CA ARG A 83 -23.18 10.55 16.71
C ARG A 83 -22.56 10.36 15.33
N ARG A 84 -23.42 9.96 14.39
CA ARG A 84 -23.38 10.16 12.93
C ARG A 84 -21.97 10.23 12.31
N TRP A 85 -21.59 9.17 11.60
CA TRP A 85 -20.33 8.98 10.87
C TRP A 85 -20.07 9.96 9.70
N THR A 86 -20.79 11.08 9.62
CA THR A 86 -20.62 12.11 8.58
C THR A 86 -19.87 13.30 9.17
N CYS A 87 -18.59 13.38 8.83
CA CYS A 87 -17.84 14.64 8.72
C CYS A 87 -17.64 14.92 7.23
#